data_AF-A0AAV8FRV8-F1
#
_entry.id   AF-A0AAV8FRV8-F1
#
_cell.length_a   1.000
_cell.length_b   1.000
_cell.length_c   1.000
_cell.angle_alpha   90.00
_cell.angle_beta   90.00
_cell.angle_gamma   90.00
#
_symmetry.space_group_name_H-M   'P 1'
#
loop_
_entity.id
_entity.type
_entity.pdbx_description
1 polymer ?
#
loop_
_entity_poly.entity_id
_entity_poly.type
_entity_poly.pdbx_seq_one_letter_code
_entity_poly.pdbx_strand_id
1 'polypeptide(L)'
;MIFLQPLVALLLLSATQSHALSVGIHAYNFGLNVGGKQGCSRTCESENCSVPPILRYGKYCGVMYTGCPGEKPCDALDACCMVHDACVTANNNDYLNLECNQNLSNCIAKVNTAGPTFQGNKCSLDQVSQEISLIMDAAILAGRALHKP
;
A
#
# COMPACT_ATOMS: atom_id res chain seq x y z
N MET A 1 23.43 -48.75 41.48
CA MET A 1 22.71 -48.42 40.23
C MET A 1 22.02 -47.05 40.34
N ILE A 2 22.74 -45.96 40.64
CA ILE A 2 22.12 -44.62 40.83
C ILE A 2 23.04 -43.50 40.30
N PHE A 3 23.53 -43.63 39.06
CA PHE A 3 24.24 -42.52 38.38
C PHE A 3 23.76 -42.30 36.94
N LEU A 4 22.65 -42.94 36.53
CA LEU A 4 22.09 -42.78 35.19
C LEU A 4 20.89 -41.80 35.12
N GLN A 5 20.61 -41.05 36.19
CA GLN A 5 19.43 -40.19 36.26
C GLN A 5 19.63 -38.69 35.93
N PRO A 6 20.80 -38.03 36.09
CA PRO A 6 20.87 -36.61 35.75
C PRO A 6 21.05 -36.38 34.24
N LEU A 7 21.61 -37.36 33.51
CA LEU A 7 21.84 -37.25 32.07
C LEU A 7 20.53 -37.37 31.26
N VAL A 8 19.60 -38.21 31.72
CA VAL A 8 18.27 -38.38 31.09
C VAL A 8 17.40 -37.15 31.30
N ALA A 9 17.52 -36.48 32.45
CA ALA A 9 16.80 -35.23 32.70
C ALA A 9 17.26 -34.10 31.75
N LEU A 10 18.56 -34.01 31.44
CA LEU A 10 19.08 -32.99 30.53
C LEU A 10 18.64 -33.23 29.07
N LEU A 11 18.43 -34.48 28.67
CA LEU A 11 17.90 -34.86 27.35
C LEU A 11 16.38 -34.63 27.19
N LEU A 12 15.64 -34.43 28.29
CA LEU A 12 14.20 -34.14 28.25
C LEU A 12 13.89 -32.63 28.18
N LEU A 13 14.83 -31.76 28.52
CA LEU A 13 14.67 -30.31 28.37
C LEU A 13 14.88 -29.80 26.93
N SER A 14 15.46 -30.60 26.03
CA SER A 14 15.56 -30.25 24.61
C SER A 14 14.28 -30.55 23.81
N ALA A 15 13.27 -31.16 24.44
CA ALA A 15 11.99 -31.49 23.83
C ALA A 15 10.88 -30.45 24.11
N THR A 16 11.22 -29.27 24.65
CA THR A 16 10.30 -28.14 24.60
C THR A 16 10.20 -27.70 23.15
N GLN A 17 9.09 -28.02 22.50
CA GLN A 17 8.70 -27.40 21.24
C GLN A 17 8.83 -25.90 21.45
N SER A 18 9.82 -25.29 20.80
CA SER A 18 9.76 -23.88 20.49
C SER A 18 8.47 -23.74 19.69
N HIS A 19 7.41 -23.28 20.35
CA HIS A 19 6.32 -22.60 19.66
C HIS A 19 6.96 -21.32 19.09
N ALA A 20 7.70 -21.50 17.99
CA ALA A 20 8.00 -20.43 17.08
C ALA A 20 6.64 -19.90 16.68
N LEU A 21 6.32 -18.69 17.14
CA LEU A 21 5.22 -17.93 16.56
C LEU A 21 5.65 -17.69 15.12
N SER A 22 5.22 -18.57 14.21
CA SER A 22 5.36 -18.36 12.78
C SER A 22 4.40 -17.23 12.43
N VAL A 23 4.81 -16.00 12.72
CA VAL A 23 4.33 -14.86 11.95
C VAL A 23 4.90 -15.12 10.57
N GLY A 24 4.08 -15.67 9.68
CA GLY A 24 4.43 -15.95 8.30
C GLY A 24 4.70 -14.63 7.57
N ILE A 25 5.84 -14.02 7.83
CA ILE A 25 6.37 -12.91 7.04
C ILE A 25 7.14 -13.56 5.89
N HIS A 26 6.39 -14.08 4.91
CA HIS A 26 6.94 -14.33 3.59
C HIS A 26 7.21 -12.96 2.95
N ALA A 27 8.36 -12.39 3.28
CA ALA A 27 8.89 -11.17 2.70
C ALA A 27 9.47 -11.44 1.30
N TYR A 28 8.66 -12.01 0.40
CA TYR A 28 8.92 -12.14 -1.03
C TYR A 28 7.54 -12.10 -1.71
N ASN A 29 7.25 -10.99 -2.39
CA ASN A 29 5.92 -10.43 -2.74
C ASN A 29 5.24 -9.70 -1.59
N PHE A 30 5.21 -8.37 -1.66
CA PHE A 30 4.15 -7.54 -1.09
C PHE A 30 2.84 -7.81 -1.87
N GLY A 31 2.39 -9.06 -1.78
CA GLY A 31 1.14 -9.58 -2.32
C GLY A 31 0.34 -10.06 -1.12
N LEU A 32 -0.27 -9.11 -0.43
CA LEU A 32 -1.37 -9.40 0.48
C LEU A 32 -2.37 -10.25 -0.32
N ASN A 33 -2.58 -11.51 0.06
CA ASN A 33 -3.59 -12.35 -0.56
C ASN A 33 -4.98 -11.87 -0.11
N VAL A 34 -5.41 -10.74 -0.67
CA VAL A 34 -6.81 -10.38 -0.83
C VAL A 34 -7.28 -11.10 -2.09
N GLY A 35 -7.31 -12.43 -2.03
CA GLY A 35 -7.72 -13.33 -3.10
C GLY A 35 -9.22 -13.32 -3.39
N GLY A 36 -9.86 -12.15 -3.37
CA GLY A 36 -11.04 -11.91 -4.19
C GLY A 36 -10.56 -11.41 -5.54
N LYS A 37 -11.28 -11.65 -6.63
CA LYS A 37 -11.16 -10.77 -7.80
C LYS A 37 -11.17 -9.35 -7.27
N GLN A 38 -10.05 -8.61 -7.31
CA GLN A 38 -9.98 -7.26 -6.78
C GLN A 38 -11.04 -6.47 -7.55
N GLY A 39 -12.16 -6.23 -6.88
CA GLY A 39 -13.23 -5.43 -7.44
C GLY A 39 -12.65 -4.06 -7.68
N CYS A 40 -12.84 -3.54 -8.88
CA CYS A 40 -12.60 -2.13 -9.13
C CYS A 40 -13.72 -1.31 -8.45
N SER A 41 -13.41 -0.08 -8.03
CA SER A 41 -14.35 0.80 -7.37
C SER A 41 -15.26 1.53 -8.37
N ARG A 42 -16.51 1.73 -7.98
CA ARG A 42 -17.47 2.63 -8.65
C ARG A 42 -17.96 3.74 -7.72
N THR A 43 -17.42 3.79 -6.50
CA THR A 43 -17.89 4.63 -5.40
C THR A 43 -16.76 5.54 -4.93
N CYS A 44 -17.10 6.78 -4.60
CA CYS A 44 -16.13 7.73 -4.06
C CYS A 44 -15.95 7.45 -2.58
N GLU A 45 -14.89 6.73 -2.24
CA GLU A 45 -14.57 6.37 -0.86
C GLU A 45 -13.84 7.50 -0.14
N SER A 46 -13.96 7.55 1.17
CA SER A 46 -13.21 8.48 2.03
C SER A 46 -12.94 7.81 3.38
N GLU A 47 -12.19 6.70 3.32
CA GLU A 47 -11.92 5.80 4.44
C GLU A 47 -10.43 5.81 4.81
N ASN A 48 -10.13 5.71 6.11
CA ASN A 48 -8.77 5.62 6.63
C ASN A 48 -7.84 6.74 6.12
N CYS A 49 -8.34 7.98 6.10
CA CYS A 49 -7.71 9.17 5.50
C CYS A 49 -6.27 9.47 5.94
N SER A 50 -5.83 8.90 7.07
CA SER A 50 -4.54 9.13 7.71
C SER A 50 -3.72 7.85 7.88
N VAL A 51 -4.14 6.75 7.25
CA VAL A 51 -3.49 5.43 7.40
C VAL A 51 -3.11 4.93 6.02
N PRO A 52 -1.96 5.37 5.48
CA PRO A 52 -1.60 5.17 4.08
C PRO A 52 -1.69 3.72 3.56
N PRO A 53 -1.31 2.66 4.33
CA PRO A 53 -1.44 1.28 3.88
C PRO A 53 -2.86 0.80 3.56
N ILE A 54 -3.88 1.42 4.16
CA ILE A 54 -5.30 1.03 4.02
C ILE A 54 -6.21 2.22 3.64
N LEU A 55 -5.61 3.34 3.24
CA LEU A 55 -6.30 4.54 2.79
C LEU A 55 -7.07 4.23 1.50
N ARG A 56 -8.34 4.65 1.46
CA ARG A 56 -9.16 4.65 0.25
C ARG A 56 -9.81 6.00 0.07
N TYR A 57 -9.41 6.69 -0.98
CA TYR A 57 -9.91 8.01 -1.32
C TYR A 57 -10.37 8.04 -2.77
N GLY A 58 -11.57 8.58 -3.01
CA GLY A 58 -12.20 8.54 -4.32
C GLY A 58 -12.34 7.12 -4.84
N LYS A 59 -12.09 6.92 -6.14
CA LYS A 59 -12.13 5.62 -6.79
C LYS A 59 -10.73 5.03 -7.04
N TYR A 60 -9.69 5.86 -7.01
CA TYR A 60 -8.36 5.51 -7.52
C TYR A 60 -7.24 5.71 -6.50
N CYS A 61 -7.42 6.52 -5.45
CA CYS A 61 -6.34 6.73 -4.48
C CYS A 61 -6.35 5.64 -3.40
N GLY A 62 -5.47 4.66 -3.51
CA GLY A 62 -5.21 3.66 -2.48
C GLY A 62 -4.25 2.56 -2.94
N VAL A 63 -3.63 1.86 -1.99
CA VAL A 63 -2.74 0.73 -2.31
C VAL A 63 -3.59 -0.45 -2.80
N MET A 64 -3.28 -0.97 -3.99
CA MET A 64 -4.01 -2.08 -4.61
C MET A 64 -5.53 -1.83 -4.71
N TYR A 65 -5.89 -0.57 -4.94
CA TYR A 65 -7.26 -0.08 -5.03
C TYR A 65 -7.35 0.83 -6.26
N THR A 66 -8.30 0.57 -7.14
CA THR A 66 -8.46 1.35 -8.39
C THR A 66 -9.91 1.37 -8.84
N GLY A 67 -10.28 2.32 -9.70
CA GLY A 67 -11.62 2.50 -10.23
C GLY A 67 -11.91 1.61 -11.44
N CYS A 68 -13.19 1.33 -11.68
CA CYS A 68 -13.58 0.49 -12.82
C CYS A 68 -13.36 1.17 -14.17
N PRO A 69 -13.18 0.39 -15.26
CA PRO A 69 -13.14 0.95 -16.61
C PRO A 69 -14.35 1.83 -16.89
N GLY A 70 -14.09 3.05 -17.37
CA GLY A 70 -15.10 4.04 -17.70
C GLY A 70 -15.61 4.89 -16.53
N GLU A 71 -15.20 4.60 -15.30
CA GLU A 71 -15.50 5.47 -14.17
C GLU A 71 -14.73 6.79 -14.29
N LYS A 72 -15.38 7.90 -13.93
CA LYS A 72 -14.73 9.20 -13.79
C LYS A 72 -14.16 9.34 -12.38
N PRO A 73 -13.02 10.04 -12.21
CA PRO A 73 -12.49 10.37 -10.90
C PRO A 73 -13.46 11.28 -10.15
N CYS A 74 -13.43 11.18 -8.82
CA CYS A 74 -14.32 11.89 -7.92
C CYS A 74 -13.96 13.38 -7.79
N ASP A 75 -12.68 13.71 -7.89
CA ASP A 75 -12.16 15.08 -7.93
C ASP A 75 -10.73 15.13 -8.53
N ALA A 76 -10.04 16.26 -8.36
CA ALA A 76 -8.71 16.47 -8.92
C ALA A 76 -7.62 15.57 -8.29
N LEU A 77 -7.71 15.27 -7.00
CA LEU A 77 -6.75 14.38 -6.34
C LEU A 77 -6.96 12.95 -6.83
N ASP A 78 -8.21 12.51 -6.89
CA ASP A 78 -8.57 11.20 -7.44
C ASP A 78 -8.18 11.05 -8.92
N ALA A 79 -8.22 12.14 -9.69
CA ALA A 79 -7.74 12.16 -11.07
C ALA A 79 -6.22 11.94 -11.17
N CYS A 80 -5.42 12.49 -10.24
CA CYS A 80 -4.00 12.22 -10.18
C CYS A 80 -3.73 10.72 -9.96
N CYS A 81 -4.45 10.10 -9.02
CA CYS A 81 -4.33 8.67 -8.75
C CYS A 81 -4.78 7.80 -9.93
N MET A 82 -5.86 8.17 -10.62
CA MET A 82 -6.30 7.47 -11.84
C MET A 82 -5.20 7.43 -12.91
N VAL A 83 -4.46 8.53 -13.10
CA VAL A 83 -3.34 8.60 -14.06
C VAL A 83 -2.17 7.74 -13.58
N HIS A 84 -1.88 7.74 -12.28
CA HIS A 84 -0.83 6.91 -11.70
C HIS A 84 -1.12 5.41 -11.86
N ASP A 85 -2.33 4.96 -11.53
CA ASP A 85 -2.75 3.57 -11.69
C ASP A 85 -2.60 3.09 -13.15
N ALA A 86 -3.03 3.93 -14.09
CA ALA A 86 -2.88 3.64 -15.52
C ALA A 86 -1.41 3.58 -15.94
N CYS A 87 -0.56 4.47 -15.43
CA CYS A 87 0.87 4.47 -15.68
C CYS A 87 1.54 3.20 -15.14
N VAL A 88 1.25 2.80 -13.90
CA VAL A 88 1.77 1.58 -13.29
C VAL A 88 1.34 0.36 -14.08
N THR A 89 0.07 0.29 -14.49
CA THR A 89 -0.46 -0.80 -15.34
C THR A 89 0.28 -0.88 -16.68
N ALA A 90 0.54 0.26 -17.31
CA ALA A 90 1.28 0.33 -18.58
C ALA A 90 2.76 -0.05 -18.44
N ASN A 91 3.33 0.08 -17.24
CA ASN A 91 4.71 -0.26 -16.90
C ASN A 91 4.81 -1.60 -16.17
N ASN A 92 4.10 -2.62 -16.65
CA ASN A 92 4.16 -4.00 -16.14
C ASN A 92 3.80 -4.15 -14.64
N ASN A 93 2.93 -3.28 -14.12
CA ASN A 93 2.59 -3.20 -12.69
C ASN A 93 3.78 -2.84 -11.79
N ASP A 94 4.78 -2.13 -12.31
CA ASP A 94 5.90 -1.62 -11.52
C ASP A 94 5.48 -0.38 -10.71
N TYR A 95 5.10 -0.61 -9.45
CA TYR A 95 4.79 0.45 -8.49
C TYR A 95 6.01 1.29 -8.09
N LEU A 96 7.24 0.88 -8.41
CA LEU A 96 8.47 1.64 -8.16
C LEU A 96 8.97 2.37 -9.42
N ASN A 97 8.18 2.37 -10.49
CA ASN A 97 8.48 3.11 -11.70
C ASN A 97 8.65 4.60 -11.39
N LEU A 98 9.84 5.15 -11.70
CA LEU A 98 10.19 6.51 -11.31
C LEU A 98 9.34 7.56 -12.02
N GLU A 99 9.00 7.33 -13.29
CA GLU A 99 8.17 8.25 -14.05
C GLU A 99 6.76 8.32 -13.46
N CYS A 100 6.12 7.17 -13.22
CA CYS A 100 4.79 7.13 -12.64
C CYS A 100 4.72 7.85 -11.28
N ASN A 101 5.66 7.55 -10.38
CA ASN A 101 5.66 8.11 -9.03
C ASN A 101 6.00 9.61 -9.01
N GLN A 102 6.93 10.07 -9.85
CA GLN A 102 7.24 11.50 -9.97
C GLN A 102 6.09 12.28 -10.60
N ASN A 103 5.42 11.72 -11.60
CA ASN A 103 4.25 12.33 -12.21
C ASN A 103 3.10 12.46 -11.20
N LEU A 104 2.86 11.45 -10.37
CA LEU A 104 1.86 11.53 -9.29
C LEU A 104 2.22 12.62 -8.28
N SER A 105 3.44 12.64 -7.75
CA SER A 105 3.90 13.66 -6.80
C SER A 105 3.76 15.08 -7.37
N ASN A 106 4.17 15.30 -8.63
CA ASN A 106 4.00 16.56 -9.34
C ASN A 106 2.54 16.96 -9.57
N CYS A 107 1.64 15.98 -9.75
CA CYS A 107 0.21 16.22 -9.91
C CYS A 107 -0.41 16.67 -8.58
N ILE A 108 -0.13 15.96 -7.49
CA ILE A 108 -0.63 16.27 -6.14
C ILE A 108 -0.19 17.66 -5.70
N ALA A 109 1.07 18.04 -5.97
CA ALA A 109 1.59 19.37 -5.64
C ALA A 109 0.83 20.54 -6.31
N LYS A 110 0.05 20.27 -7.36
CA LYS A 110 -0.77 21.26 -8.08
C LYS A 110 -2.25 21.21 -7.71
N VAL A 111 -2.67 20.24 -6.90
CA VAL A 111 -4.07 20.14 -6.45
C VAL A 111 -4.38 21.32 -5.52
N ASN A 112 -5.47 22.03 -5.81
CA ASN A 112 -5.98 23.04 -4.89
C ASN A 112 -6.71 22.33 -3.72
N THR A 113 -6.01 22.10 -2.62
CA THR A 113 -6.54 21.40 -1.44
C THR A 113 -7.62 22.17 -0.67
N ALA A 114 -7.75 23.48 -0.92
CA ALA A 114 -8.84 24.31 -0.43
C ALA A 114 -10.06 24.35 -1.39
N GLY A 115 -9.96 23.69 -2.53
CA GLY A 115 -11.01 23.62 -3.55
C GLY A 115 -12.14 22.65 -3.18
N PRO A 116 -13.21 22.62 -4.00
CA PRO A 116 -14.29 21.66 -3.83
C PRO A 116 -13.83 20.22 -4.08
N THR A 117 -14.43 19.29 -3.34
CA THR A 117 -14.28 17.83 -3.47
C THR A 117 -15.65 17.19 -3.66
N PHE A 118 -15.70 15.87 -3.82
CA PHE A 118 -16.95 15.13 -4.00
C PHE A 118 -17.86 15.18 -2.75
N GLN A 119 -19.18 15.08 -2.99
CA GLN A 119 -20.17 15.13 -1.93
C GLN A 119 -20.01 13.96 -0.95
N GLY A 120 -20.05 14.27 0.35
CA GLY A 120 -19.96 13.26 1.40
C GLY A 120 -18.54 12.82 1.76
N ASN A 121 -17.51 13.44 1.16
CA ASN A 121 -16.12 13.23 1.54
C ASN A 121 -15.91 13.53 3.04
N LYS A 122 -15.40 12.55 3.77
CA LYS A 122 -15.08 12.65 5.22
C LYS A 122 -13.60 12.97 5.47
N CYS A 123 -12.77 12.96 4.44
CA CYS A 123 -11.33 13.23 4.54
C CYS A 123 -11.01 14.70 4.23
N SER A 124 -9.99 15.22 4.91
CA SER A 124 -9.34 16.46 4.48
C SER A 124 -8.51 16.22 3.23
N LEU A 125 -8.73 17.00 2.17
CA LEU A 125 -7.97 16.92 0.93
C LEU A 125 -6.46 17.17 1.17
N ASP A 126 -6.14 18.15 2.01
CA ASP A 126 -4.76 18.47 2.39
C ASP A 126 -4.09 17.28 3.09
N GLN A 127 -4.80 16.67 4.05
CA GLN A 127 -4.29 15.51 4.76
C GLN A 127 -4.03 14.33 3.83
N VAL A 128 -5.01 13.95 3.01
CA VAL A 128 -4.85 12.81 2.08
C VAL A 128 -3.72 13.08 1.08
N SER A 129 -3.61 14.32 0.59
CA SER A 129 -2.53 14.71 -0.32
C SER A 129 -1.14 14.55 0.33
N GLN A 130 -1.00 14.91 1.60
CA GLN A 130 0.25 14.77 2.35
C GLN A 130 0.61 13.30 2.60
N GLU A 131 -0.35 12.47 3.00
CA GLU A 131 -0.15 11.04 3.22
C GLU A 131 0.27 10.31 1.94
N ILE A 132 -0.38 10.62 0.81
CA ILE A 132 -0.01 10.04 -0.50
C ILE A 132 1.38 10.54 -0.92
N SER A 133 1.67 11.84 -0.76
CA SER A 133 2.98 12.40 -1.11
C SER A 133 4.11 11.75 -0.32
N LEU A 134 3.90 11.48 0.97
CA LEU A 134 4.87 10.77 1.82
C LEU A 134 5.21 9.37 1.27
N ILE A 135 4.20 8.59 0.87
CA ILE A 135 4.45 7.28 0.24
C ILE A 135 5.18 7.47 -1.09
N MET A 136 4.78 8.45 -1.91
CA MET A 136 5.41 8.68 -3.22
C MET A 136 6.89 9.03 -3.09
N ASP A 137 7.27 9.85 -2.12
CA ASP A 137 8.68 10.17 -1.85
C ASP A 137 9.48 8.92 -1.47
N ALA A 138 8.91 8.06 -0.63
CA ALA A 138 9.50 6.78 -0.28
C ALA A 138 9.63 5.83 -1.49
N ALA A 139 8.59 5.75 -2.34
CA ALA A 139 8.59 4.93 -3.54
C ALA A 139 9.61 5.42 -4.58
N ILE A 140 9.74 6.73 -4.78
CA ILE A 140 10.76 7.33 -5.64
C ILE A 140 12.16 7.02 -5.12
N LEU A 141 12.39 7.16 -3.82
CA LEU A 141 13.68 6.82 -3.20
C LEU A 141 14.01 5.33 -3.40
N ALA A 142 13.05 4.44 -3.13
CA ALA A 142 13.20 3.00 -3.31
C ALA A 142 13.47 2.65 -4.79
N GLY A 143 12.71 3.20 -5.73
CA GLY A 143 12.91 3.02 -7.16
C GLY A 143 14.30 3.47 -7.61
N ARG A 144 14.81 4.60 -7.11
CA ARG A 144 16.19 5.06 -7.39
C ARG A 144 17.26 4.16 -6.80
N ALA A 145 16.97 3.45 -5.71
CA ALA A 145 17.92 2.53 -5.09
C ALA A 145 17.96 1.17 -5.79
N LEU A 146 16.78 0.66 -6.18
CA LEU A 146 16.60 -0.68 -6.75
C LEU A 146 16.80 -0.73 -8.26
N HIS A 147 16.52 0.35 -8.99
CA HIS A 147 16.79 0.48 -10.42
C HIS A 147 18.19 1.04 -10.73
N LYS A 148 19.10 1.05 -9.75
CA LYS A 148 20.53 1.28 -10.02
C LYS A 148 21.06 0.12 -10.87
N PRO A 149 21.85 0.40 -11.93
CA PRO A 149 22.48 -0.65 -12.73
C PRO A 149 23.49 -1.47 -11.91
#